data_AF-A0A485B7L4-F1
#
_entry.id   AF-A0A485B7L4-F1
#
_cell.length_a   1.000
_cell.length_b   1.000
_cell.length_c   1.000
_cell.angle_alpha   90.00
_cell.angle_beta   90.00
_cell.angle_gamma   90.00
#
_symmetry.space_group_name_H-M   'P 1'
#
loop_
_entity.id
_entity.type
_entity.pdbx_description
1 polymer ?
#
loop_
_entity_poly.entity_id
_entity_poly.type
_entity_poly.pdbx_seq_one_letter_code
_entity_poly.pdbx_strand_id
1 'polypeptide(L)'
;MSTFDKHDLSGFIGKHLVYTYDNGWNYEIYVKNANTLDYRIHSGIVANRWVKDQQAYIVRVGESIYKISWTEPTGTDVSLIVNLGDKLFHGTIFFRAG
;
A
#
# COMPACT_ATOMS: atom_id res chain seq x y z
N MET A 1 -4.98 10.71 -24.86
CA MET A 1 -5.18 9.35 -24.28
C MET A 1 -4.05 9.10 -23.29
N SER A 2 -4.28 8.27 -22.27
CA SER A 2 -3.21 7.82 -21.37
C SER A 2 -2.15 7.05 -22.16
N THR A 3 -0.87 7.17 -21.81
CA THR A 3 0.22 6.37 -22.42
C THR A 3 0.27 4.94 -21.88
N PHE A 4 -0.49 4.65 -20.82
CA PHE A 4 -0.60 3.35 -20.16
C PHE A 4 -2.06 2.98 -19.89
N ASP A 5 -2.36 1.67 -19.76
CA ASP A 5 -3.65 1.21 -19.26
C ASP A 5 -3.72 1.35 -17.73
N LYS A 6 -4.72 2.08 -17.23
CA LYS A 6 -4.92 2.35 -15.80
C LYS A 6 -5.41 1.13 -15.01
N HIS A 7 -5.96 0.14 -15.70
CA HIS A 7 -6.48 -1.10 -15.09
C HIS A 7 -5.49 -2.27 -15.18
N ASP A 8 -4.42 -2.11 -15.97
CA ASP A 8 -3.34 -3.09 -16.00
C ASP A 8 -2.50 -2.98 -14.72
N LEU A 9 -2.68 -3.95 -13.84
CA LEU A 9 -1.95 -4.09 -12.58
C LEU A 9 -0.88 -5.18 -12.63
N SER A 10 -0.58 -5.75 -13.80
CA SER A 10 0.38 -6.86 -13.95
C SER A 10 1.78 -6.51 -13.43
N GLY A 11 2.19 -5.23 -13.54
CA GLY A 11 3.45 -4.75 -13.00
C GLY A 11 3.51 -4.68 -11.47
N PHE A 12 2.38 -4.71 -10.77
CA PHE A 12 2.27 -4.48 -9.32
C PHE A 12 1.76 -5.68 -8.53
N ILE A 13 0.86 -6.48 -9.09
CA ILE A 13 0.41 -7.73 -8.45
C ILE A 13 1.61 -8.66 -8.25
N GLY A 14 1.67 -9.30 -7.08
CA GLY A 14 2.77 -10.16 -6.65
C GLY A 14 3.98 -9.41 -6.08
N LYS A 15 3.98 -8.06 -6.07
CA LYS A 15 5.06 -7.30 -5.45
C LYS A 15 5.01 -7.44 -3.93
N HIS A 16 6.18 -7.69 -3.36
CA HIS A 16 6.45 -7.72 -1.93
C HIS A 16 7.43 -6.60 -1.61
N LEU A 17 7.03 -5.68 -0.74
CA LEU A 17 7.73 -4.42 -0.49
C LEU A 17 7.90 -4.22 1.01
N VAL A 18 9.13 -3.93 1.43
CA VAL A 18 9.45 -3.44 2.77
C VAL A 18 9.93 -2.00 2.63
N TYR A 19 9.39 -1.10 3.44
CA TYR A 19 9.70 0.33 3.38
C TYR A 19 9.71 0.94 4.77
N THR A 20 10.51 1.98 4.94
CA THR A 20 10.63 2.75 6.17
C THR A 20 10.18 4.17 5.88
N TYR A 21 9.16 4.65 6.61
CA TYR A 21 8.74 6.05 6.56
C TYR A 21 9.84 6.97 7.10
N ASP A 22 9.81 8.25 6.72
CA ASP A 22 10.77 9.26 7.19
C ASP A 22 10.76 9.42 8.74
N ASN A 23 9.66 9.08 9.39
CA ASN A 23 9.55 9.06 10.86
C ASN A 23 10.14 7.78 11.51
N GLY A 24 10.77 6.91 10.72
CA GLY A 24 11.46 5.70 11.19
C GLY A 24 10.60 4.45 11.31
N TRP A 25 9.30 4.51 11.01
CA TRP A 25 8.43 3.32 11.11
C TRP A 25 8.62 2.40 9.90
N ASN A 26 8.80 1.11 10.16
CA ASN A 26 9.05 0.10 9.15
C ASN A 26 7.82 -0.79 8.91
N TYR A 27 7.41 -0.86 7.65
CA TYR A 27 6.19 -1.51 7.19
C TYR A 27 6.50 -2.43 6.00
N GLU A 28 5.63 -3.41 5.81
CA GLU A 28 5.73 -4.42 4.77
C GLU A 28 4.35 -4.65 4.14
N ILE A 29 4.28 -4.72 2.81
CA ILE A 29 3.08 -5.08 2.08
C ILE A 29 3.37 -6.16 1.03
N TYR A 30 2.38 -7.03 0.79
CA TYR A 30 2.34 -7.97 -0.32
C TYR A 30 1.05 -7.78 -1.11
N VAL A 31 1.17 -7.40 -2.39
CA VAL A 31 0.05 -7.18 -3.29
C VAL A 31 -0.43 -8.52 -3.82
N LYS A 32 -1.31 -9.19 -3.09
CA LYS A 32 -1.73 -10.58 -3.35
C LYS A 32 -2.44 -10.74 -4.70
N ASN A 33 -3.35 -9.83 -5.03
CA ASN A 33 -4.09 -9.82 -6.30
C ASN A 33 -4.64 -8.41 -6.57
N ALA A 34 -5.54 -8.26 -7.54
CA ALA A 34 -6.04 -6.96 -8.01
C ALA A 34 -6.82 -6.14 -6.96
N ASN A 35 -7.30 -6.75 -5.88
CA ASN A 35 -8.12 -6.08 -4.87
C ASN A 35 -7.82 -6.53 -3.43
N THR A 36 -6.69 -7.21 -3.21
CA THR A 36 -6.33 -7.78 -1.91
C THR A 36 -4.85 -7.57 -1.62
N LEU A 37 -4.53 -7.19 -0.39
CA LEU A 37 -3.16 -7.18 0.13
C LEU A 37 -3.03 -7.91 1.47
N ASP A 38 -1.81 -8.35 1.75
CA ASP A 38 -1.36 -8.69 3.10
C ASP A 38 -0.37 -7.61 3.56
N TYR A 39 -0.34 -7.28 4.84
CA TYR A 39 0.63 -6.33 5.38
C TYR A 39 1.13 -6.70 6.77
N ARG A 40 2.33 -6.22 7.11
CA ARG A 40 2.95 -6.38 8.42
C ARG A 40 3.64 -5.08 8.84
N ILE A 41 3.57 -4.78 10.13
CA ILE A 41 4.14 -3.58 10.74
C ILE A 41 5.26 -4.02 11.67
N HIS A 42 6.50 -3.66 11.34
CA HIS A 42 7.69 -4.06 12.09
C HIS A 42 8.00 -3.10 13.24
N SER A 43 7.78 -1.80 13.05
CA SER A 43 8.02 -0.77 14.08
C SER A 43 7.02 0.38 14.02
N GLY A 44 6.97 1.21 15.05
CA GLY A 44 6.06 2.36 15.17
C GLY A 44 4.92 2.13 16.18
N ILE A 45 3.88 2.96 16.11
CA ILE A 45 2.81 2.99 17.12
C ILE A 45 1.94 1.73 17.20
N VAL A 46 1.96 0.91 16.13
CA VAL A 46 1.20 -0.35 16.02
C VAL A 46 2.11 -1.51 15.59
N ALA A 47 3.35 -1.52 16.07
CA ALA A 47 4.34 -2.56 15.79
C ALA A 47 3.82 -3.98 16.12
N ASN A 48 4.35 -4.99 15.42
CA ASN A 48 3.96 -6.41 15.46
C ASN A 48 2.54 -6.73 14.96
N ARG A 49 1.76 -5.73 14.52
CA ARG A 49 0.50 -5.98 13.83
C ARG A 49 0.77 -6.55 12.44
N TRP A 50 -0.01 -7.55 12.06
CA TRP A 50 -0.04 -8.08 10.70
C TRP A 50 -1.47 -8.46 10.34
N VAL A 51 -1.81 -8.31 9.06
CA VAL A 51 -3.14 -8.57 8.53
C VAL A 51 -3.01 -9.31 7.21
N LYS A 52 -3.86 -10.31 7.02
CA LYS A 52 -4.01 -11.02 5.76
C LYS A 52 -5.37 -10.73 5.14
N ASP A 53 -5.43 -10.86 3.83
CA ASP A 53 -6.66 -10.82 3.04
C ASP A 53 -7.43 -9.50 3.21
N GLN A 54 -6.70 -8.39 3.40
CA GLN A 54 -7.29 -7.06 3.46
C GLN A 54 -7.77 -6.67 2.06
N GLN A 55 -9.08 -6.41 1.93
CA GLN A 55 -9.65 -5.86 0.72
C GLN A 55 -9.14 -4.43 0.49
N ALA A 56 -8.77 -4.10 -0.73
CA ALA A 56 -8.25 -2.79 -1.10
C ALA A 56 -8.65 -2.37 -2.52
N TYR A 57 -8.62 -1.07 -2.73
CA TYR A 57 -8.73 -0.43 -4.04
C TYR A 57 -7.33 -0.21 -4.59
N ILE A 58 -7.02 -0.83 -5.73
CA ILE A 58 -5.70 -0.77 -6.36
C ILE A 58 -5.86 -0.24 -7.78
N VAL A 59 -5.11 0.81 -8.12
CA VAL A 59 -5.15 1.42 -9.45
C VAL A 59 -3.75 1.86 -9.90
N ARG A 60 -3.53 1.90 -11.21
CA ARG A 60 -2.32 2.47 -11.81
C ARG A 60 -2.54 3.94 -12.14
N VAL A 61 -1.65 4.80 -11.63
CA VAL A 61 -1.75 6.28 -11.77
C VAL A 61 -0.61 6.89 -12.56
N GLY A 62 0.38 6.09 -12.95
CA GLY A 62 1.49 6.44 -13.83
C GLY A 62 2.14 5.18 -14.40
N GLU A 63 3.12 5.33 -15.30
CA GLU A 63 3.76 4.20 -15.97
C GLU A 63 4.29 3.16 -14.97
N SER A 64 4.95 3.60 -13.90
CA SER A 64 5.43 2.72 -12.82
C SER A 64 4.93 3.16 -11.45
N ILE A 65 3.76 3.81 -11.41
CA ILE A 65 3.18 4.40 -10.19
C ILE A 65 1.82 3.79 -9.92
N TYR A 66 1.66 3.23 -8.72
CA TYR A 66 0.45 2.56 -8.27
C TYR A 66 -0.08 3.20 -7.00
N LYS A 67 -1.39 3.25 -6.87
CA LYS A 67 -2.09 3.68 -5.66
C LYS A 67 -2.83 2.48 -5.07
N ILE A 68 -2.70 2.31 -3.76
CA ILE A 68 -3.46 1.31 -2.99
C ILE A 68 -4.16 1.99 -1.82
N SER A 69 -5.43 1.69 -1.59
CA SER A 69 -6.21 2.31 -0.51
C SER A 69 -7.18 1.32 0.11
N TRP A 70 -7.33 1.35 1.42
CA TRP A 70 -8.27 0.49 2.15
C TRP A 70 -8.77 1.16 3.41
N THR A 71 -9.87 0.62 3.93
CA THR A 71 -10.38 0.90 5.26
C THR A 71 -10.25 -0.36 6.10
N GLU A 72 -9.90 -0.19 7.37
CA GLU A 72 -9.75 -1.29 8.32
C GLU A 72 -10.97 -1.41 9.22
N PRO A 73 -11.27 -2.61 9.76
CA PRO A 73 -12.35 -2.78 10.74
C PRO A 73 -12.20 -1.89 11.99
N THR A 74 -10.99 -1.43 12.30
CA THR A 74 -10.72 -0.49 13.40
C THR A 74 -11.18 0.94 13.12
N GLY A 75 -11.60 1.24 11.89
CA GLY A 75 -11.91 2.59 11.42
C GLY A 75 -10.68 3.38 10.99
N THR A 76 -9.53 2.72 10.80
CA THR A 76 -8.33 3.33 10.21
C THR A 76 -8.47 3.34 8.70
N ASP A 77 -8.23 4.48 8.05
CA ASP A 77 -8.16 4.56 6.59
C ASP A 77 -6.71 4.74 6.14
N VAL A 78 -6.36 4.10 5.01
CA VAL A 78 -5.00 4.13 4.48
C VAL A 78 -5.01 4.41 2.98
N SER A 79 -4.09 5.25 2.51
CA SER A 79 -3.82 5.46 1.09
C SER A 79 -2.32 5.57 0.84
N LEU A 80 -1.79 4.69 -0.01
CA LEU A 80 -0.36 4.62 -0.33
C LEU A 80 -0.13 4.85 -1.83
N ILE A 81 1.00 5.48 -2.15
CA ILE A 81 1.59 5.58 -3.47
C ILE A 81 2.89 4.80 -3.47
N VAL A 82 3.01 3.91 -4.47
CA VAL A 82 4.23 3.16 -4.76
C VAL A 82 4.71 3.55 -6.14
N ASN A 83 5.79 4.33 -6.20
CA ASN A 83 6.49 4.62 -7.43
C ASN A 83 7.70 3.69 -7.55
N LEU A 84 7.53 2.63 -8.33
CA LEU A 84 8.55 1.60 -8.54
C LEU A 84 9.72 2.12 -9.38
N GLY A 85 9.48 3.08 -10.28
CA GLY A 85 10.51 3.63 -11.16
C GLY A 85 11.55 4.44 -10.39
N ASP A 86 11.07 5.29 -9.48
CA ASP A 86 11.92 6.21 -8.71
C ASP A 86 12.27 5.68 -7.31
N LYS A 87 11.87 4.44 -6.97
CA LYS A 87 12.00 3.85 -5.62
C LYS A 87 11.43 4.77 -4.53
N LEU A 88 10.31 5.41 -4.83
CA LEU A 88 9.63 6.34 -3.94
C LEU A 88 8.37 5.71 -3.36
N PHE A 89 8.18 5.91 -2.06
CA PHE A 89 7.01 5.47 -1.33
C PHE A 89 6.41 6.64 -0.56
N HIS A 90 5.10 6.83 -0.64
CA HIS A 90 4.39 7.82 0.16
C HIS A 90 3.12 7.20 0.74
N GLY A 91 2.87 7.38 2.03
CA GLY A 91 1.70 6.83 2.69
C GLY A 91 0.99 7.87 3.56
N THR A 92 -0.33 7.83 3.52
CA THR A 92 -1.22 8.61 4.38
C THR A 92 -2.08 7.64 5.17
N ILE A 93 -2.03 7.74 6.50
CA ILE A 93 -2.81 6.91 7.41
C ILE A 93 -3.67 7.84 8.27
N PHE A 94 -4.98 7.63 8.26
CA PHE A 94 -5.94 8.34 9.08
C PHE A 94 -6.32 7.44 10.25
N PHE A 95 -5.69 7.66 11.40
CA PHE A 95 -6.05 6.94 12.61
C PHE A 95 -7.37 7.49 13.17
N ARG A 96 -8.28 6.59 13.51
CA ARG A 96 -9.45 6.93 14.32
C ARG A 96 -8.98 7.46 15.69
N ALA A 97 -9.53 8.58 16.13
CA ALA A 97 -9.40 9.02 17.51
C ALA A 97 -10.17 8.05 18.43
N GLY A 98 -9.49 7.56 19.47
CA GLY A 98 -10.05 6.68 20.50
C GLY A 98 -11.07 7.38 21.38
#